data_AF-A0A4U9CUG5-F1
#
_entry.id   AF-A0A4U9CUG5-F1
#
_cell.length_a   1.000
_cell.length_b   1.000
_cell.length_c   1.000
_cell.angle_alpha   90.00
_cell.angle_beta   90.00
_cell.angle_gamma   90.00
#
_symmetry.space_group_name_H-M   'P 1'
#
loop_
_entity.id
_entity.type
_entity.pdbx_description
1 polymer ?
#
loop_
_entity_poly.entity_id
_entity_poly.type
_entity_poly.pdbx_seq_one_letter_code
_entity_poly.pdbx_strand_id
1 'polypeptide(L)'
;MSLPPLNSVPPILRPQAWLHRRHYGEVLNPIRWWGRIPFIFYLVSMFVGYLERRRSPLDPVLRSLVSARIAQMCLCEFCIDITQMKLAQRSGGRDKLLAVADWRHSGLFSDSERLALEYAEAASLTPPTVDDALRDRLAARFDARALTELTALIGLQNLSARFNSAMAIPAQGLCRIPISGPADSNHKE
;
A
#
# COMPACT_ATOMS: atom_id res chain seq x y z
N MET A 1 3.32 -11.75 19.29
CA MET A 1 4.73 -11.43 19.64
C MET A 1 4.97 -9.96 19.31
N SER A 2 4.83 -9.03 20.26
CA SER A 2 5.07 -7.60 19.98
C SER A 2 6.55 -7.28 20.21
N LEU A 3 7.34 -7.28 19.14
CA LEU A 3 8.70 -6.76 19.21
C LEU A 3 8.63 -5.23 19.30
N PRO A 4 9.15 -4.59 20.35
CA PRO A 4 9.07 -3.13 20.48
C PRO A 4 9.88 -2.42 19.38
N PRO A 5 9.49 -1.21 18.97
CA PRO A 5 10.27 -0.42 18.01
C PRO A 5 11.65 -0.07 18.60
N LEU A 6 12.65 0.14 17.73
CA LEU A 6 13.92 0.71 18.16
C LEU A 6 13.71 2.12 18.76
N ASN A 7 14.41 2.41 19.85
CA ASN A 7 14.36 3.71 20.53
C ASN A 7 14.88 4.85 19.64
N SER A 8 15.84 4.55 18.77
CA SER A 8 16.41 5.51 17.81
C SER A 8 16.61 4.85 16.44
N VAL A 9 16.61 5.69 15.40
CA VAL A 9 16.94 5.24 14.04
C VAL A 9 18.46 5.06 13.94
N PRO A 10 18.96 3.89 13.49
CA PRO A 10 20.38 3.66 13.29
C PRO A 10 21.03 4.76 12.43
N PRO A 11 22.26 5.21 12.72
CA PRO A 11 22.92 6.27 11.96
C PRO A 11 22.99 6.01 10.46
N ILE A 12 23.20 4.74 10.08
CA ILE A 12 23.22 4.28 8.69
C ILE A 12 21.90 4.56 7.95
N LEU A 13 20.76 4.61 8.66
CA LEU A 13 19.43 4.88 8.08
C LEU A 13 19.02 6.36 8.14
N ARG A 14 19.87 7.26 8.62
CA ARG A 14 19.59 8.71 8.65
C ARG A 14 19.20 9.31 7.30
N PRO A 15 19.86 8.95 6.17
CA PRO A 15 19.43 9.44 4.86
C PRO A 15 17.99 9.04 4.53
N GLN A 16 17.60 7.81 4.85
CA GLN A 16 16.24 7.32 4.61
C GLN A 16 15.24 8.00 5.54
N ALA A 17 15.58 8.20 6.82
CA ALA A 17 14.74 8.95 7.75
C ALA A 17 14.53 10.41 7.32
N TRP A 18 15.58 11.05 6.79
CA TRP A 18 15.46 12.39 6.20
C TRP A 18 14.52 12.39 4.99
N LEU A 19 14.64 11.40 4.11
CA LEU A 19 13.76 11.26 2.95
C LEU A 19 12.29 11.09 3.38
N HIS A 20 12.04 10.29 4.41
CA HIS A 20 10.70 10.12 4.98
C HIS A 20 10.13 11.44 5.46
N ARG A 21 10.87 12.20 6.29
CA ARG A 21 10.41 13.52 6.77
C ARG A 21 10.09 14.47 5.63
N ARG A 22 10.90 14.46 4.57
CA ARG A 22 10.69 15.31 3.39
C ARG A 22 9.41 14.95 2.62
N HIS A 23 9.04 13.67 2.53
CA HIS A 23 7.91 13.21 1.73
C HIS A 23 6.61 13.05 2.52
N TYR A 24 6.69 12.67 3.79
CA TYR A 24 5.56 12.32 4.64
C TYR A 24 5.39 13.25 5.86
N GLY A 25 6.30 14.22 6.06
CA GLY A 25 6.31 15.10 7.23
C GLY A 25 6.91 14.47 8.48
N GLU A 26 7.00 13.15 8.54
CA GLU A 26 7.53 12.40 9.67
C GLU A 26 8.34 11.16 9.25
N VAL A 27 8.93 10.47 10.21
CA VAL A 27 9.66 9.23 9.97
C VAL A 27 8.69 8.05 10.02
N LEU A 28 8.57 7.30 8.94
CA LEU A 28 7.69 6.12 8.89
C LEU A 28 8.12 5.04 9.90
N ASN A 29 7.17 4.57 10.71
CA ASN A 29 7.25 3.53 11.73
C ASN A 29 8.06 2.30 11.31
N PRO A 30 7.85 1.68 10.12
CA PRO A 30 8.58 0.48 9.74
C PRO A 30 10.09 0.58 9.86
N ILE A 31 10.69 1.77 9.70
CA ILE A 31 12.14 1.96 9.87
C ILE A 31 12.63 1.55 11.26
N ARG A 32 11.78 1.61 12.30
CA ARG A 32 12.10 1.27 13.68
C ARG A 32 12.06 -0.25 13.93
N TRP A 33 11.42 -1.02 13.05
CA TRP A 33 11.46 -2.48 13.08
C TRP A 33 12.57 -3.01 12.17
N TRP A 34 12.55 -2.57 10.92
CA TRP A 34 13.54 -2.90 9.90
C TRP A 34 14.95 -2.41 10.22
N GLY A 35 15.10 -1.41 11.09
CA GLY A 35 16.40 -0.88 11.51
C GLY A 35 17.34 -1.90 12.17
N ARG A 36 16.84 -3.08 12.52
CA ARG A 36 17.66 -4.23 12.97
C ARG A 36 18.46 -4.88 11.85
N ILE A 37 18.02 -4.73 10.60
CA ILE A 37 18.65 -5.24 9.38
C ILE A 37 18.73 -4.12 8.33
N PRO A 38 19.51 -3.06 8.59
CA PRO A 38 19.44 -1.81 7.83
C PRO A 38 19.78 -1.97 6.35
N PHE A 39 20.66 -2.92 6.00
CA PHE A 39 21.03 -3.18 4.61
C PHE A 39 19.85 -3.74 3.80
N ILE A 40 19.09 -4.69 4.38
CA ILE A 40 17.87 -5.21 3.76
C ILE A 40 16.83 -4.12 3.65
N PHE A 41 16.70 -3.26 4.67
CA PHE A 41 15.75 -2.14 4.60
C PHE A 41 16.06 -1.19 3.44
N TYR A 42 17.34 -0.95 3.15
CA TYR A 42 17.74 -0.19 1.97
C TYR A 42 17.32 -0.86 0.67
N LEU A 43 17.54 -2.17 0.52
CA LEU A 43 17.13 -2.91 -0.67
C LEU A 43 15.61 -2.84 -0.88
N VAL A 44 14.83 -3.03 0.19
CA VAL A 44 13.37 -2.89 0.15
C VAL A 44 12.97 -1.45 -0.21
N SER A 45 13.61 -0.44 0.40
CA SER A 45 13.32 0.97 0.13
C SER A 45 13.65 1.36 -1.32
N MET A 46 14.75 0.86 -1.87
CA MET A 46 15.12 1.05 -3.28
C MET A 46 14.11 0.36 -4.21
N PHE A 47 13.65 -0.83 -3.87
CA PHE A 47 12.64 -1.54 -4.65
C PHE A 47 11.31 -0.79 -4.67
N VAL A 48 10.84 -0.28 -3.51
CA VAL A 48 9.69 0.62 -3.42
C VAL A 48 9.91 1.85 -4.30
N GLY A 49 11.06 2.52 -4.18
CA GLY A 49 11.38 3.71 -4.96
C GLY A 49 11.38 3.47 -6.47
N TYR A 50 11.89 2.32 -6.92
CA TYR A 50 11.88 1.94 -8.33
C TYR A 50 10.48 1.69 -8.86
N LEU A 51 9.63 0.94 -8.15
CA LEU A 51 8.25 0.70 -8.56
C LEU A 51 7.38 1.96 -8.48
N GLU A 52 7.73 2.90 -7.59
CA GLU A 52 6.95 4.13 -7.40
C GLU A 52 7.36 5.28 -8.33
N ARG A 53 8.39 5.10 -9.17
CA ARG A 53 8.96 6.13 -10.03
C ARG A 53 7.93 6.71 -11.02
N ARG A 54 8.13 7.98 -11.40
CA ARG A 54 7.23 8.70 -12.34
C ARG A 54 7.14 8.07 -13.73
N ARG A 55 8.19 7.40 -14.19
CA ARG A 55 8.26 6.74 -15.51
C ARG A 55 7.83 5.27 -15.48
N SER A 56 7.06 4.83 -14.47
CA SER A 56 6.47 3.50 -14.49
C SER A 56 5.42 3.43 -15.61
N PRO A 57 5.28 2.31 -16.33
CA PRO A 57 4.18 2.08 -17.27
C PRO A 57 2.82 1.94 -16.56
N LEU A 58 2.82 1.75 -15.23
CA LEU A 58 1.59 1.65 -14.45
C LEU A 58 1.12 3.01 -13.98
N ASP A 59 -0.17 3.27 -14.23
CA ASP A 59 -0.87 4.43 -13.72
C ASP A 59 -0.69 4.57 -12.19
N PRO A 60 -0.35 5.77 -11.67
CA PRO A 60 -0.14 5.98 -10.24
C PRO A 60 -1.36 5.64 -9.36
N VAL A 61 -2.59 5.87 -9.84
CA VAL A 61 -3.82 5.52 -9.14
C VAL A 61 -3.97 4.01 -9.09
N LEU A 62 -3.76 3.31 -10.21
CA LEU A 62 -3.80 1.85 -10.27
C LEU A 62 -2.81 1.21 -9.27
N ARG A 63 -1.58 1.72 -9.19
CA ARG A 63 -0.59 1.25 -8.20
C ARG A 63 -1.06 1.44 -6.76
N SER A 64 -1.67 2.59 -6.46
CA SER A 64 -2.22 2.86 -5.13
C SER A 64 -3.43 1.99 -4.79
N LEU A 65 -4.31 1.71 -5.76
CA LEU A 65 -5.46 0.83 -5.58
C LEU A 65 -5.05 -0.59 -5.22
N VAL A 66 -4.14 -1.16 -6.01
CA VAL A 66 -3.58 -2.49 -5.75
C VAL A 66 -2.91 -2.55 -4.38
N SER A 67 -2.11 -1.54 -4.05
CA SER A 67 -1.42 -1.47 -2.74
C SER A 67 -2.41 -1.37 -1.58
N ALA A 68 -3.44 -0.53 -1.71
CA ALA A 68 -4.48 -0.37 -0.69
C ALA A 68 -5.29 -1.66 -0.49
N ARG A 69 -5.63 -2.36 -1.58
CA ARG A 69 -6.38 -3.60 -1.49
C ARG A 69 -5.59 -4.71 -0.81
N ILE A 70 -4.31 -4.87 -1.16
CA ILE A 70 -3.44 -5.86 -0.51
C ILE A 70 -3.25 -5.54 0.97
N ALA A 71 -3.08 -4.26 1.32
CA ALA A 71 -2.98 -3.82 2.71
C ALA A 71 -4.23 -4.22 3.54
N GLN A 72 -5.43 -4.05 2.96
CA GLN A 72 -6.68 -4.49 3.58
C GLN A 72 -6.75 -6.02 3.76
N MET A 73 -6.41 -6.80 2.72
CA MET A 73 -6.42 -8.26 2.80
C MET A 73 -5.46 -8.82 3.84
N CYS A 74 -4.32 -8.15 4.05
CA CYS A 74 -3.31 -8.54 5.04
C CYS A 74 -3.54 -7.93 6.43
N LEU A 75 -4.61 -7.14 6.62
CA LEU A 75 -4.92 -6.45 7.87
C LEU A 75 -3.74 -5.62 8.41
N CYS A 76 -2.96 -5.00 7.52
CA CYS A 76 -1.78 -4.22 7.91
C CYS A 76 -2.18 -2.76 8.21
N GLU A 77 -2.33 -2.39 9.48
CA GLU A 77 -2.75 -1.03 9.91
C GLU A 77 -1.88 0.08 9.29
N PHE A 78 -0.56 -0.01 9.45
CA PHE A 78 0.36 0.97 8.84
C PHE A 78 0.21 1.05 7.32
N CYS A 79 0.07 -0.11 6.66
CA CYS A 79 -0.02 -0.16 5.21
C CYS A 79 -1.34 0.42 4.72
N ILE A 80 -2.45 0.15 5.41
CA ILE A 80 -3.76 0.75 5.13
C ILE A 80 -3.63 2.27 5.21
N ASP A 81 -3.06 2.79 6.30
CA ASP A 81 -2.88 4.22 6.52
C ASP A 81 -2.09 4.91 5.40
N ILE A 82 -0.87 4.42 5.10
CA ILE A 82 -0.03 5.05 4.06
C ILE A 82 -0.59 4.89 2.64
N THR A 83 -1.19 3.74 2.32
CA THR A 83 -1.71 3.49 0.96
C THR A 83 -3.01 4.24 0.70
N GLN A 84 -3.87 4.41 1.72
CA GLN A 84 -5.04 5.26 1.65
C GLN A 84 -4.67 6.73 1.44
N MET A 85 -3.69 7.26 2.19
CA MET A 85 -3.17 8.61 1.97
C MET A 85 -2.69 8.78 0.51
N LYS A 86 -1.87 7.85 0.00
CA LYS A 86 -1.39 7.87 -1.39
C LYS A 86 -2.52 7.77 -2.41
N LEU A 87 -3.53 6.94 -2.16
CA LEU A 87 -4.67 6.76 -3.05
C LEU A 87 -5.45 8.07 -3.13
N ALA A 88 -5.82 8.65 -1.99
CA ALA A 88 -6.55 9.92 -1.94
C ALA A 88 -5.82 11.05 -2.67
N GLN A 89 -4.50 11.15 -2.48
CA GLN A 89 -3.67 12.14 -3.19
C GLN A 89 -3.64 11.95 -4.71
N ARG A 90 -3.57 10.70 -5.18
CA ARG A 90 -3.44 10.40 -6.62
C ARG A 90 -4.77 10.39 -7.36
N SER A 91 -5.85 9.94 -6.72
CA SER A 91 -7.19 9.96 -7.31
C SER A 91 -7.87 11.32 -7.18
N GLY A 92 -7.25 12.30 -6.51
CA GLY A 92 -7.81 13.65 -6.30
C GLY A 92 -9.01 13.68 -5.36
N GLY A 93 -9.24 12.62 -4.56
CA GLY A 93 -10.46 12.47 -3.77
C GLY A 93 -10.53 11.14 -3.04
N ARG A 94 -11.56 10.96 -2.22
CA ARG A 94 -11.70 9.82 -1.28
C ARG A 94 -12.63 8.71 -1.78
N ASP A 95 -13.35 8.93 -2.87
CA ASP A 95 -14.40 8.01 -3.33
C ASP A 95 -13.84 6.62 -3.63
N LYS A 96 -12.75 6.55 -4.41
CA LYS A 96 -12.04 5.29 -4.70
C LYS A 96 -11.47 4.64 -3.44
N LEU A 97 -10.97 5.44 -2.50
CA LEU A 97 -10.46 4.94 -1.21
C LEU A 97 -11.55 4.25 -0.40
N LEU A 98 -12.74 4.84 -0.33
CA LEU A 98 -13.87 4.29 0.41
C LEU A 98 -14.48 3.07 -0.29
N ALA A 99 -14.43 3.04 -1.62
CA ALA A 99 -15.03 1.97 -2.42
C ALA A 99 -14.09 0.79 -2.72
N VAL A 100 -12.76 0.90 -2.52
CA VAL A 100 -11.80 -0.13 -2.97
C VAL A 100 -12.02 -1.49 -2.32
N ALA A 101 -12.57 -1.54 -1.10
CA ALA A 101 -12.87 -2.81 -0.44
C ALA A 101 -14.02 -3.58 -1.14
N ASP A 102 -14.92 -2.86 -1.81
CA ASP A 102 -16.10 -3.37 -2.51
C ASP A 102 -16.05 -3.03 -4.02
N TRP A 103 -14.84 -3.04 -4.59
CA TRP A 103 -14.59 -2.57 -5.94
C TRP A 103 -15.42 -3.28 -7.03
N ARG A 104 -15.82 -4.54 -6.80
CA ARG A 104 -16.61 -5.34 -7.76
C ARG A 104 -17.97 -4.70 -8.04
N HIS A 105 -18.60 -4.14 -7.02
CA HIS A 105 -19.94 -3.53 -7.10
C HIS A 105 -19.91 -2.02 -7.34
N SER A 106 -18.73 -1.40 -7.32
CA SER A 106 -18.59 0.05 -7.49
C SER A 106 -18.35 0.47 -8.95
N GLY A 107 -19.16 1.40 -9.46
CA GLY A 107 -18.98 2.00 -10.79
C GLY A 107 -17.77 2.93 -10.93
N LEU A 108 -16.97 3.14 -9.87
CA LEU A 108 -15.85 4.08 -9.86
C LEU A 108 -14.58 3.55 -10.55
N PHE A 109 -14.50 2.24 -10.78
CA PHE A 109 -13.29 1.56 -11.26
C PHE A 109 -13.40 1.20 -12.74
N SER A 110 -12.39 1.61 -13.51
CA SER A 110 -12.24 1.21 -14.91
C SER A 110 -11.93 -0.28 -15.05
N ASP A 111 -12.08 -0.83 -16.26
CA ASP A 111 -11.78 -2.24 -16.53
C ASP A 111 -10.34 -2.63 -16.22
N SER A 112 -9.38 -1.74 -16.48
CA SER A 112 -7.97 -1.96 -16.13
C SER A 112 -7.76 -2.04 -14.62
N GLU A 113 -8.43 -1.17 -13.86
CA GLU A 113 -8.32 -1.14 -12.41
C GLU A 113 -9.00 -2.35 -11.78
N ARG A 114 -10.17 -2.74 -12.29
CA ARG A 114 -10.90 -3.95 -11.89
C ARG A 114 -10.05 -5.20 -12.11
N LEU A 115 -9.44 -5.34 -13.30
CA LEU A 115 -8.58 -6.47 -13.63
C LEU A 115 -7.31 -6.51 -12.75
N ALA A 116 -6.70 -5.35 -12.48
CA ALA A 116 -5.53 -5.28 -11.60
C ALA A 116 -5.88 -5.59 -10.14
N LEU A 117 -7.06 -5.18 -9.66
CA LEU A 117 -7.57 -5.52 -8.33
C LEU A 117 -7.89 -7.02 -8.22
N GLU A 118 -8.54 -7.60 -9.23
CA GLU A 118 -8.79 -9.04 -9.30
C GLU A 118 -7.47 -9.83 -9.23
N TYR A 119 -6.47 -9.43 -10.01
CA TYR A 119 -5.15 -10.04 -9.98
C TYR A 119 -4.44 -9.89 -8.64
N ALA A 120 -4.48 -8.70 -8.06
CA ALA A 120 -3.91 -8.43 -6.75
C ALA A 120 -4.53 -9.33 -5.67
N GLU A 121 -5.86 -9.49 -5.67
CA GLU A 121 -6.53 -10.38 -4.73
C GLU A 121 -6.12 -11.84 -4.96
N ALA A 122 -6.26 -12.36 -6.18
CA ALA A 122 -5.95 -13.75 -6.50
C ALA A 122 -4.50 -14.13 -6.18
N ALA A 123 -3.55 -13.25 -6.47
CA ALA A 123 -2.14 -13.46 -6.17
C ALA A 123 -1.79 -13.31 -4.67
N SER A 124 -2.65 -12.66 -3.89
CA SER A 124 -2.43 -12.42 -2.45
C SER A 124 -3.11 -13.43 -1.54
N LEU A 125 -3.98 -14.30 -2.05
CA LEU A 125 -4.59 -15.38 -1.27
C LEU A 125 -3.55 -16.41 -0.79
N THR A 126 -3.94 -17.25 0.17
CA THR A 126 -3.11 -18.35 0.68
C THR A 126 -3.98 -19.61 0.74
N PRO A 127 -3.87 -20.53 -0.24
CA PRO A 127 -2.98 -20.47 -1.40
C PRO A 127 -3.38 -19.40 -2.45
N PRO A 128 -2.43 -18.91 -3.28
CA PRO A 128 -2.77 -18.05 -4.41
C PRO A 128 -3.64 -18.77 -5.45
N THR A 129 -4.51 -18.04 -6.14
CA THR A 129 -5.54 -18.60 -7.04
C THR A 129 -5.51 -18.00 -8.45
N VAL A 130 -4.33 -17.61 -8.95
CA VAL A 130 -4.19 -17.06 -10.31
C VAL A 130 -4.30 -18.21 -11.32
N ASP A 131 -5.38 -18.25 -12.09
CA ASP A 131 -5.64 -19.25 -13.13
C ASP A 131 -5.22 -18.79 -14.54
N ASP A 132 -5.34 -19.68 -15.54
CA ASP A 132 -5.00 -19.37 -16.93
C ASP A 132 -5.91 -18.31 -17.53
N ALA A 133 -7.21 -18.34 -17.22
CA ALA A 133 -8.17 -17.36 -17.74
C ALA A 133 -7.85 -15.93 -17.25
N LEU A 134 -7.39 -15.76 -16.01
CA LEU A 134 -6.91 -14.48 -15.50
C LEU A 134 -5.56 -14.09 -16.14
N ARG A 135 -4.63 -15.04 -16.32
CA ARG A 135 -3.36 -14.79 -17.03
C ARG A 135 -3.60 -14.26 -18.46
N ASP A 136 -4.52 -14.87 -19.19
CA ASP A 136 -4.83 -14.49 -20.57
C ASP A 136 -5.45 -13.08 -20.65
N ARG A 137 -6.41 -12.78 -19.76
CA ARG A 137 -7.01 -11.43 -19.67
C ARG A 137 -5.96 -10.37 -19.31
N LEU A 138 -5.04 -10.68 -18.40
CA LEU A 138 -3.94 -9.79 -18.02
C LEU A 138 -3.00 -9.53 -19.20
N ALA A 139 -2.60 -10.58 -19.92
CA ALA A 139 -1.72 -10.48 -21.08
C ALA A 139 -2.38 -9.72 -22.25
N ALA A 140 -3.70 -9.80 -22.39
CA ALA A 140 -4.45 -9.02 -23.38
C ALA A 140 -4.57 -7.53 -23.03
N ARG A 141 -4.50 -7.17 -21.73
CA ARG A 141 -4.73 -5.80 -21.27
C ARG A 141 -3.46 -5.02 -20.96
N PHE A 142 -2.42 -5.69 -20.48
CA PHE A 142 -1.15 -5.09 -20.08
C PHE A 142 -0.01 -5.62 -20.94
N ASP A 143 0.87 -4.72 -21.39
CA ASP A 143 2.11 -5.17 -22.03
C ASP A 143 3.01 -5.93 -21.04
N ALA A 144 3.98 -6.68 -21.57
CA ALA A 144 4.85 -7.54 -20.76
C ALA A 144 5.59 -6.77 -19.65
N ARG A 145 5.96 -5.52 -19.89
CA ARG A 145 6.66 -4.69 -18.91
C ARG A 145 5.70 -4.23 -17.80
N ALA A 146 4.52 -3.75 -18.16
CA ALA A 146 3.48 -3.34 -17.23
C ALA A 146 3.03 -4.49 -16.35
N LEU A 147 2.80 -5.68 -16.94
CA LEU A 147 2.42 -6.88 -16.20
C LEU A 147 3.53 -7.30 -15.23
N THR A 148 4.79 -7.31 -15.67
CA THR A 148 5.94 -7.64 -14.79
C THR A 148 6.05 -6.65 -13.62
N GLU A 149 5.91 -5.34 -13.88
CA GLU A 149 5.93 -4.33 -12.81
C GLU A 149 4.72 -4.47 -11.87
N LEU A 150 3.55 -4.87 -12.37
CA LEU A 150 2.34 -5.09 -11.56
C LEU A 150 2.52 -6.30 -10.64
N THR A 151 3.03 -7.41 -11.16
CA THR A 151 3.37 -8.60 -10.37
C THR A 151 4.43 -8.28 -9.30
N ALA A 152 5.47 -7.54 -9.67
CA ALA A 152 6.52 -7.12 -8.74
C ALA A 152 5.95 -6.22 -7.62
N LEU A 153 5.04 -5.29 -7.95
CA LEU A 153 4.34 -4.48 -6.97
C LEU A 153 3.50 -5.34 -6.02
N ILE A 154 2.69 -6.26 -6.55
CA ILE A 154 1.87 -7.16 -5.73
C ILE A 154 2.74 -7.97 -4.76
N GLY A 155 3.86 -8.53 -5.23
CA GLY A 155 4.80 -9.26 -4.39
C GLY A 155 5.41 -8.39 -3.29
N LEU A 156 5.86 -7.18 -3.62
CA LEU A 156 6.42 -6.24 -2.65
C LEU A 156 5.38 -5.78 -1.60
N GLN A 157 4.14 -5.53 -2.02
CA GLN A 157 3.06 -5.17 -1.11
C GLN A 157 2.68 -6.31 -0.18
N ASN A 158 2.66 -7.56 -0.68
CA ASN A 158 2.47 -8.74 0.16
C ASN A 158 3.60 -8.92 1.18
N LEU A 159 4.87 -8.74 0.76
CA LEU A 159 6.01 -8.77 1.68
C LEU A 159 5.85 -7.71 2.77
N SER A 160 5.56 -6.48 2.37
CA SER A 160 5.47 -5.34 3.28
C SER A 160 4.28 -5.50 4.25
N ALA A 161 3.11 -5.86 3.73
CA ALA A 161 1.89 -5.96 4.51
C ALA A 161 1.92 -7.15 5.47
N ARG A 162 2.38 -8.32 5.03
CA ARG A 162 2.51 -9.49 5.91
C ARG A 162 3.56 -9.28 6.99
N PHE A 163 4.71 -8.70 6.64
CA PHE A 163 5.75 -8.38 7.64
C PHE A 163 5.21 -7.39 8.68
N ASN A 164 4.67 -6.25 8.24
CA ASN A 164 4.20 -5.21 9.15
C ASN A 164 3.03 -5.69 10.01
N SER A 165 2.10 -6.47 9.44
CA SER A 165 0.99 -7.10 10.17
C SER A 165 1.48 -8.09 11.22
N ALA A 166 2.39 -9.00 10.86
CA ALA A 166 2.98 -9.96 11.80
C ALA A 166 3.75 -9.29 12.95
N MET A 167 4.36 -8.13 12.68
CA MET A 167 5.08 -7.33 13.66
C MET A 167 4.19 -6.35 14.44
N ALA A 168 2.89 -6.33 14.16
CA ALA A 168 1.89 -5.40 14.75
C ALA A 168 2.35 -3.93 14.68
N ILE A 169 2.85 -3.50 13.52
CA ILE A 169 3.27 -2.12 13.31
C ILE A 169 2.01 -1.24 13.17
N PRO A 170 1.80 -0.27 14.08
CA PRO A 170 0.56 0.48 14.12
C PRO A 170 0.49 1.53 13.01
N ALA A 171 -0.74 1.96 12.71
CA ALA A 171 -1.00 3.16 11.91
C ALA A 171 -0.29 4.40 12.51
N GLN A 172 -0.03 5.39 11.65
CA GLN A 172 0.64 6.65 12.02
C GLN A 172 -0.25 7.88 11.90
N GLY A 173 -1.47 7.74 11.40
CA GLY A 173 -2.37 8.86 11.15
C GLY A 173 -1.96 9.69 9.92
N LEU A 174 -1.33 9.04 8.93
CA LEU A 174 -0.93 9.65 7.66
C LEU A 174 -2.16 10.00 6.82
N CYS A 175 -3.15 9.11 6.77
CA CYS A 175 -4.45 9.33 6.19
C CYS A 175 -5.42 9.81 7.26
N ARG A 176 -5.58 11.13 7.38
CA ARG A 176 -6.63 11.72 8.20
C ARG A 176 -7.96 11.63 7.46
N ILE A 177 -8.60 10.47 7.57
CA ILE A 177 -10.01 10.30 7.23
C ILE A 177 -10.79 10.96 8.38
N PRO A 178 -11.46 12.11 8.22
CA PRO A 178 -12.46 12.51 9.21
C PRO A 178 -13.44 11.36 9.34
N ILE A 179 -13.53 10.83 10.56
CA ILE A 179 -14.49 9.82 10.94
C ILE A 179 -15.85 10.45 10.67
N SER A 180 -16.61 9.92 9.72
CA SER A 180 -18.05 10.17 9.68
C SER A 180 -18.67 9.41 10.86
N GLY A 181 -18.49 9.96 12.06
CA GLY A 181 -19.32 9.65 13.22
C GLY A 181 -20.60 10.47 13.12
N PRO A 182 -21.70 10.03 13.75
CA PRO A 182 -22.93 10.80 13.76
C PRO A 182 -22.65 12.17 14.39
N ALA A 183 -23.25 13.22 13.84
CA ALA A 183 -23.18 14.54 14.43
C ALA A 183 -23.62 14.45 15.89
N ASP A 184 -22.69 14.68 16.82
CA ASP A 184 -23.03 14.90 18.23
C ASP A 184 -23.76 16.25 18.31
N SER A 185 -25.07 16.17 18.11
CA SER A 185 -26.01 17.13 18.67
C SER A 185 -26.05 16.90 20.17
N ASN A 186 -25.25 17.65 20.92
CA ASN A 186 -25.58 18.25 22.23
C ASN A 186 -24.31 18.48 23.06
N HIS A 187 -23.97 19.75 23.29
CA HIS A 187 -24.14 20.35 24.62
C HIS A 187 -24.00 21.87 24.50
N LYS A 188 -25.14 22.55 24.63
CA LYS A 188 -25.23 23.85 25.28
C LYS A 188 -25.29 23.57 26.78
N GLU A 189 -24.39 24.15 27.53
CA GLU A 189 -24.65 24.95 28.75
C GLU A 189 -23.36 25.66 29.18
#